data_AF-A0A6J1T7R9-F1
#
_entry.id   AF-A0A6J1T7R9-F1
#
_cell.length_a   1.000
_cell.length_b   1.000
_cell.length_c   1.000
_cell.angle_alpha   90.00
_cell.angle_beta   90.00
_cell.angle_gamma   90.00
#
_symmetry.space_group_name_H-M   'P 1'
#
loop_
_entity.id
_entity.type
_entity.pdbx_description
1 polymer ?
#
loop_
_entity_poly.entity_id
_entity_poly.type
_entity_poly.pdbx_seq_one_letter_code
_entity_poly.pdbx_strand_id
1 'polypeptide(L)'
;MSLSKQGGSSTPGGAPPGKKRKIDSENRSFQQRWEYEYFFVVVDEKLTCLVCNTVIAVRKEFNLKRHYSTHSEQFKNLSAPQRVAKLEELKEARASSNAKTTSAPNRLMTRSGTALHASFVLSDMLLRRGKPFTDGPFIKECLKTAASIVAPDAVAHFETISLSPNTIADRADDIARDLASQLRRKGATFSHFTLALDESTDLTDTAQLAIFVRGIDEEMNILEGLLDLVPLRETTKGLDIFNALVAVVQKYRLEWDKFVGLATDGCPSVSGDKKDGLVARLRVHLKSLGLPSDFPHVHCIIHQEALCAKSLPADEVMNVVVKAVRWLSRAKVLKVFFDLRDTIKIFLKEKNHPIPELDKPKWVAELAFLVDVTGHLNNLNLKLQGKGHVISDMLQAVQGFEMRLTLFEEQLRKGELFHFESLKSLSSSELDLIKFANIVKKLRIEFADNFKDVRKMQTEISLMTVPFTMPLPKVPLPLQNEVIDLRCDKVLESRFPTMKLVEFCTLLSAERFPQLKGLSRLTDEHLTAQLRVMARNSLQPDFNNLILEKNAQVSPTHSGRFGLKIATKVKNLIFRINGFLCLISVDDT
;
A
#
# COMPACT_ATOMS: atom_id res chain seq x y z
N MET A 1 81.81 -11.16 7.66
CA MET A 1 83.06 -10.50 8.09
C MET A 1 82.69 -9.24 8.82
N SER A 2 83.10 -9.18 10.07
CA SER A 2 82.96 -8.10 11.03
C SER A 2 83.43 -6.76 10.45
N LEU A 3 82.81 -5.66 10.86
CA LEU A 3 83.50 -4.63 11.65
C LEU A 3 82.51 -3.55 12.12
N SER A 4 82.44 -3.46 13.43
CA SER A 4 81.91 -2.38 14.25
C SER A 4 82.73 -1.09 14.08
N LYS A 5 82.09 0.06 14.27
CA LYS A 5 82.68 1.20 14.99
C LYS A 5 81.60 2.11 15.55
N GLN A 6 81.56 2.16 16.88
CA GLN A 6 80.86 3.15 17.69
C GLN A 6 81.61 4.49 17.62
N GLY A 7 80.86 5.59 17.71
CA GLY A 7 81.38 6.92 17.97
C GLY A 7 80.20 7.85 18.25
N GLY A 8 79.86 8.00 19.53
CA GLY A 8 78.81 8.93 19.98
C GLY A 8 79.34 10.34 20.17
N SER A 9 78.55 11.33 19.76
CA SER A 9 78.57 12.68 20.34
C SER A 9 77.14 13.19 20.48
N SER A 10 76.80 13.52 21.71
CA SER A 10 75.51 13.99 22.21
C SER A 10 75.18 15.42 21.77
N THR A 11 73.98 15.64 21.26
CA THR A 11 73.21 16.90 21.37
C THR A 11 71.70 16.58 21.38
N PRO A 12 70.87 17.43 22.01
CA PRO A 12 69.62 17.02 22.67
C PRO A 12 68.49 16.77 21.68
N GLY A 13 67.72 15.71 21.94
CA GLY A 13 66.56 15.32 21.15
C GLY A 13 65.51 16.42 21.06
N GLY A 14 65.32 16.96 19.85
CA GLY A 14 64.11 17.66 19.48
C GLY A 14 62.94 16.67 19.49
N ALA A 15 62.06 16.78 20.50
CA ALA A 15 60.80 16.08 20.49
C ALA A 15 59.95 16.57 19.30
N PRO A 16 59.38 15.67 18.49
CA PRO A 16 58.54 16.05 17.35
C PRO A 16 57.26 16.76 17.84
N PRO A 17 56.64 17.62 17.03
CA PRO A 17 55.47 18.39 17.42
C PRO A 17 54.39 17.44 17.93
N GLY A 18 53.86 17.74 19.13
CA GLY A 18 52.83 16.95 19.78
C GLY A 18 51.69 16.65 18.80
N LYS A 19 51.47 15.35 18.53
CA LYS A 19 50.35 14.86 17.72
C LYS A 19 49.07 15.56 18.17
N LYS A 20 48.45 16.35 17.28
CA LYS A 20 47.04 16.73 17.42
C LYS A 20 46.24 15.44 17.48
N ARG A 21 45.67 15.13 18.65
CA ARG A 21 44.88 13.92 18.87
C ARG A 21 43.63 13.98 17.99
N LYS A 22 43.49 13.01 17.08
CA LYS A 22 42.26 12.78 16.30
C LYS A 22 41.16 12.28 17.24
N ILE A 23 39.91 12.68 16.95
CA ILE A 23 38.71 12.48 17.77
C ILE A 23 38.28 11.00 17.89
N ASP A 24 38.85 10.11 17.08
CA ASP A 24 38.32 8.77 16.88
C ASP A 24 38.80 7.73 17.92
N SER A 25 39.68 8.10 18.86
CA SER A 25 40.22 7.19 19.88
C SER A 25 39.58 7.29 21.26
N GLU A 26 38.46 8.01 21.41
CA GLU A 26 37.73 8.09 22.67
C GLU A 26 36.22 8.07 22.44
N ASN A 27 35.68 6.89 22.08
CA ASN A 27 34.28 6.57 22.29
C ASN A 27 34.01 6.50 23.79
N ARG A 28 33.88 7.66 24.45
CA ARG A 28 33.48 7.75 25.85
C ARG A 28 31.99 7.43 25.94
N SER A 29 31.67 6.26 26.47
CA SER A 29 30.31 5.85 26.79
C SER A 29 29.66 6.82 27.78
N PHE A 30 28.32 6.88 27.75
CA PHE A 30 27.57 7.66 28.74
C PHE A 30 27.77 7.07 30.13
N GLN A 31 27.97 7.93 31.14
CA GLN A 31 28.09 7.50 32.53
C GLN A 31 26.85 7.92 33.29
N GLN A 32 26.22 6.98 33.99
CA GLN A 32 24.96 7.21 34.73
C GLN A 32 25.11 8.31 35.79
N ARG A 33 26.31 8.51 36.37
CA ARG A 33 26.59 9.62 37.30
C ARG A 33 26.29 11.00 36.70
N TRP A 34 26.35 11.15 35.37
CA TRP A 34 26.07 12.41 34.70
C TRP A 34 24.58 12.82 34.75
N GLU A 35 23.67 11.87 34.99
CA GLU A 35 22.27 12.18 35.30
C GLU A 35 22.17 12.98 36.58
N TYR A 36 22.85 12.53 37.63
CA TYR A 36 22.82 13.16 38.95
C TYR A 36 23.69 14.42 39.04
N GLU A 37 24.90 14.36 38.49
CA GLU A 37 25.88 15.46 38.60
C GLU A 37 25.51 16.64 37.69
N TYR A 38 24.99 16.37 36.49
CA TYR A 38 24.82 17.39 35.45
C TYR A 38 23.42 17.44 34.83
N PHE A 39 22.48 16.60 35.27
CA PHE A 39 21.12 16.47 34.69
C PHE A 39 21.14 16.14 33.19
N PHE A 40 21.96 15.17 32.76
CA PHE A 40 22.02 14.72 31.37
C PHE A 40 21.57 13.27 31.22
N VAL A 41 20.85 12.96 30.13
CA VAL A 41 20.41 11.60 29.75
C VAL A 41 20.71 11.33 28.28
N VAL A 42 20.65 10.06 27.85
CA VAL A 42 20.73 9.69 26.42
C VAL A 42 19.32 9.41 25.89
N VAL A 43 18.94 10.10 24.81
CA VAL A 43 17.65 9.93 24.11
C VAL A 43 17.95 9.80 22.62
N ASP A 44 17.47 8.73 21.97
CA ASP A 44 17.76 8.43 20.55
C ASP A 44 19.25 8.53 20.20
N GLU A 45 20.10 7.91 21.03
CA GLU A 45 21.57 7.95 20.96
C GLU A 45 22.21 9.35 21.13
N LYS A 46 21.45 10.38 21.45
CA LYS A 46 21.92 11.76 21.65
C LYS A 46 21.98 12.14 23.13
N LEU A 47 23.10 12.70 23.56
CA LEU A 47 23.31 13.18 24.93
C LEU A 47 22.56 14.51 25.13
N THR A 48 21.54 14.52 25.98
CA THR A 48 20.59 15.63 26.12
C THR A 48 20.50 16.14 27.55
N CYS A 49 20.52 17.47 27.74
CA CYS A 49 20.28 18.11 29.03
C CYS A 49 18.79 18.03 29.41
N LEU A 50 18.47 17.61 30.63
CA LEU A 50 17.11 17.55 31.15
C LEU A 50 16.55 18.94 31.52
N VAL A 51 17.40 19.94 31.75
CA VAL A 51 16.99 21.30 32.15
C VAL A 51 16.50 22.12 30.95
N CYS A 52 17.24 22.10 29.83
CA CYS A 52 16.98 22.97 28.68
C CYS A 52 16.88 22.23 27.34
N ASN A 53 16.91 20.89 27.35
CA ASN A 53 16.82 20.02 26.16
C ASN A 53 17.93 20.20 25.12
N THR A 54 19.04 20.88 25.46
CA THR A 54 20.19 21.03 24.57
C THR A 54 20.92 19.70 24.38
N VAL A 55 21.23 19.36 23.13
CA VAL A 55 21.99 18.16 22.77
C VAL A 55 23.48 18.50 22.67
N ILE A 56 24.31 17.70 23.33
CA ILE A 56 25.77 17.80 23.28
C ILE A 56 26.32 16.71 22.35
N ALA A 57 26.89 17.12 21.22
CA ALA A 57 27.37 16.20 20.18
C ALA A 57 28.55 15.32 20.63
N VAL A 58 29.43 15.83 21.51
CA VAL A 58 30.64 15.13 21.96
C VAL A 58 30.50 14.75 23.43
N ARG A 59 30.44 13.44 23.71
CA ARG A 59 30.27 12.84 25.05
C ARG A 59 31.52 12.97 25.93
N LYS A 60 31.89 14.20 26.26
CA LYS A 60 33.01 14.52 27.17
C LYS A 60 32.46 15.25 28.38
N GLU A 61 32.79 14.77 29.58
CA GLU A 61 32.38 15.37 30.85
C GLU A 61 32.67 16.88 30.92
N PHE A 62 33.79 17.34 30.34
CA PHE A 62 34.10 18.76 30.19
C PHE A 62 32.98 19.56 29.49
N ASN A 63 32.37 19.02 28.44
CA ASN A 63 31.28 19.67 27.71
C ASN A 63 30.00 19.71 28.54
N LEU A 64 29.69 18.62 29.26
CA LEU A 64 28.53 18.56 30.16
C LEU A 64 28.70 19.57 31.29
N LYS A 65 29.89 19.63 31.90
CA LYS A 65 30.19 20.57 32.99
C LYS A 65 30.13 22.03 32.54
N ARG A 66 30.66 22.33 31.35
CA ARG A 66 30.55 23.68 30.73
C ARG A 66 29.12 24.05 30.40
N HIS A 67 28.31 23.10 29.94
CA HIS A 67 26.90 23.36 29.70
C HIS A 67 26.13 23.51 31.02
N TYR A 68 26.37 22.62 31.99
CA TYR A 68 25.75 22.66 33.31
C TYR A 68 26.07 23.95 34.06
N SER A 69 27.26 24.54 33.89
CA SER A 69 27.59 25.84 34.49
C SER A 69 26.72 27.00 33.98
N THR A 70 26.01 26.84 32.86
CA THR A 70 25.00 27.84 32.42
C THR A 70 23.71 27.78 33.24
N HIS A 71 23.47 26.65 33.92
CA HIS A 71 22.32 26.41 34.78
C HIS A 71 22.68 26.28 36.26
N SER A 72 23.98 26.26 36.60
CA SER A 72 24.45 25.84 37.93
C SER A 72 23.95 26.72 39.05
N GLU A 73 23.75 28.02 38.82
CA GLU A 73 23.21 28.94 39.83
C GLU A 73 21.77 28.59 40.24
N GLN A 74 20.99 27.94 39.37
CA GLN A 74 19.63 27.49 39.67
C GLN A 74 19.60 26.25 40.59
N PHE A 75 20.72 25.52 40.69
CA PHE A 75 20.78 24.20 41.33
C PHE A 75 21.91 24.07 42.36
N LYS A 76 22.59 25.18 42.68
CA LYS A 76 23.77 25.24 43.57
C LYS A 76 23.45 24.94 45.03
N ASN A 77 22.21 25.20 45.46
CA ASN A 77 21.77 25.09 46.85
C ASN A 77 20.88 23.86 47.12
N LEU A 78 20.83 22.90 46.20
CA LEU A 78 20.06 21.67 46.41
C LEU A 78 20.82 20.72 47.34
N SER A 79 20.20 20.31 48.45
CA SER A 79 20.65 19.16 49.23
C SER A 79 20.58 17.87 48.41
N ALA A 80 21.34 16.83 48.79
CA ALA A 80 21.35 15.56 48.05
C ALA A 80 19.95 14.94 47.86
N PRO A 81 19.04 14.90 48.87
CA PRO A 81 17.68 14.40 48.67
C PRO A 81 16.85 15.26 47.70
N GLN A 82 16.98 16.59 47.78
CA GLN A 82 16.29 17.51 46.88
C GLN A 82 16.79 17.41 45.44
N ARG A 83 18.07 17.09 45.25
CA ARG A 83 18.65 16.90 43.92
C ARG A 83 18.14 15.64 43.24
N VAL A 84 17.97 14.54 43.98
CA VAL A 84 17.34 13.31 43.48
C VAL A 84 15.88 13.57 43.12
N ALA A 85 15.11 14.21 44.01
CA ALA A 85 13.72 14.58 43.73
C ALA A 85 13.60 15.46 42.48
N LYS A 86 14.53 16.42 42.30
CA LYS A 86 14.55 17.28 41.11
C LYS A 86 14.92 16.54 39.83
N LEU A 87 15.82 15.56 39.91
CA LEU A 87 16.18 14.72 38.77
C LEU A 87 14.98 13.91 38.29
N GLU A 88 14.24 13.28 39.22
CA GLU A 88 13.03 12.52 38.89
C GLU A 88 11.92 13.43 38.37
N GLU A 89 11.71 14.60 38.99
CA GLU A 89 10.77 15.63 38.48
C GLU A 89 11.09 16.03 37.03
N LEU A 90 12.37 16.24 36.69
CA LEU A 90 12.80 16.60 35.33
C LEU A 90 12.64 15.45 34.33
N LYS A 91 12.84 14.20 34.77
CA LYS A 91 12.59 12.99 33.96
C LYS A 91 11.09 12.79 33.71
N GLU A 92 10.27 12.96 34.74
CA GLU A 92 8.81 12.86 34.67
C GLU A 92 8.19 14.00 33.86
N ALA A 93 8.67 15.23 34.00
CA ALA A 93 8.24 16.37 33.19
C ALA A 93 8.54 16.15 31.70
N ARG A 94 9.68 15.51 31.40
CA ARG A 94 10.04 15.11 30.03
C ARG A 94 9.16 13.97 29.51
N ALA A 95 8.93 12.93 30.31
CA ALA A 95 8.02 11.83 29.96
C ALA A 95 6.58 12.34 29.73
N SER A 96 6.13 13.28 30.55
CA SER A 96 4.82 13.95 30.45
C SER A 96 4.75 14.91 29.24
N SER A 97 5.87 15.48 28.80
CA SER A 97 5.96 16.26 27.55
C SER A 97 5.86 15.39 26.29
N ASN A 98 6.23 14.10 26.38
CA ASN A 98 6.05 13.11 25.31
C ASN A 98 4.67 12.44 25.33
N ALA A 99 3.97 12.43 26.47
CA ALA A 99 2.59 11.92 26.58
C ALA A 99 1.52 12.93 26.12
N LYS A 100 1.85 14.22 26.04
CA LYS A 100 0.94 15.29 25.56
C LYS A 100 0.98 15.51 24.03
N THR A 101 1.69 14.67 23.29
CA THR A 101 1.86 14.81 21.82
C THR A 101 0.71 14.27 20.96
N THR A 102 -0.46 13.97 21.54
CA THR A 102 -1.66 13.54 20.79
C THR A 102 -2.80 14.56 20.72
N SER A 103 -2.66 15.79 21.25
CA SER A 103 -3.63 16.84 20.94
C SER A 103 -3.08 18.27 21.09
N ALA A 104 -3.27 19.06 20.02
CA ALA A 104 -3.00 20.50 19.84
C ALA A 104 -1.54 20.96 19.54
N PRO A 105 -1.31 21.60 18.37
CA PRO A 105 0.00 22.08 17.93
C PRO A 105 0.20 23.54 18.36
N ASN A 106 1.10 23.79 19.31
CA ASN A 106 1.66 25.14 19.50
C ASN A 106 3.02 25.08 20.22
N ARG A 107 4.01 24.44 19.58
CA ARG A 107 5.35 25.05 19.62
C ARG A 107 5.26 26.28 18.74
N LEU A 108 5.64 27.45 19.25
CA LEU A 108 5.83 28.65 18.43
C LEU A 108 6.72 28.27 17.25
N MET A 109 6.11 28.00 16.09
CA MET A 109 6.85 27.88 14.85
C MET A 109 7.34 29.28 14.54
N THR A 110 8.63 29.41 14.25
CA THR A 110 9.13 30.66 13.67
C THR A 110 8.33 30.97 12.40
N ARG A 111 8.23 32.24 11.99
CA ARG A 111 7.47 32.64 10.78
C ARG A 111 7.86 31.80 9.54
N SER A 112 9.12 31.37 9.48
CA SER A 112 9.65 30.44 8.46
C SER A 112 9.12 29.00 8.60
N GLY A 113 8.97 28.50 9.83
CA GLY A 113 8.42 27.17 10.12
C GLY A 113 6.94 27.02 9.74
N THR A 114 6.10 28.03 9.99
CA THR A 114 4.67 27.98 9.61
C THR A 114 4.48 27.95 8.09
N ALA A 115 5.25 28.74 7.35
CA ALA A 115 5.23 28.76 5.89
C ALA A 115 5.73 27.43 5.29
N LEU A 116 6.78 26.85 5.88
CA LEU A 116 7.29 25.54 5.49
C LEU A 116 6.26 24.42 5.77
N HIS A 117 5.56 24.46 6.90
CA HIS A 117 4.48 23.53 7.20
C HIS A 117 3.36 23.63 6.17
N ALA A 118 2.88 24.84 5.88
CA ALA A 118 1.86 25.06 4.85
C ALA A 118 2.32 24.56 3.47
N SER A 119 3.59 24.75 3.12
CA SER A 119 4.20 24.22 1.88
C SER A 119 4.12 22.68 1.82
N PHE A 120 4.45 21.98 2.91
CA PHE A 120 4.33 20.52 2.98
C PHE A 120 2.87 20.04 2.86
N VAL A 121 1.94 20.66 3.59
CA VAL A 121 0.53 20.27 3.58
C VAL A 121 -0.10 20.47 2.19
N LEU A 122 0.12 21.63 1.58
CA LEU A 122 -0.41 21.92 0.23
C LEU A 122 0.23 21.01 -0.83
N SER A 123 1.52 20.68 -0.69
CA SER A 123 2.18 19.72 -1.58
C SER A 123 1.60 18.31 -1.44
N ASP A 124 1.39 17.82 -0.21
CA ASP A 124 0.74 16.52 0.04
C ASP A 124 -0.69 16.48 -0.52
N MET A 125 -1.46 17.58 -0.39
CA MET A 125 -2.80 17.69 -0.97
C MET A 125 -2.81 17.57 -2.50
N LEU A 126 -1.83 18.18 -3.18
CA LEU A 126 -1.63 18.06 -4.62
C LEU A 126 -1.26 16.62 -5.01
N LEU A 127 -0.30 16.02 -4.30
CA LEU A 127 0.19 14.67 -4.52
C LEU A 127 -0.93 13.64 -4.38
N ARG A 128 -1.72 13.70 -3.30
CA ARG A 128 -2.85 12.79 -3.04
C ARG A 128 -3.96 12.87 -4.08
N ARG A 129 -4.08 14.00 -4.76
CA ARG A 129 -5.05 14.24 -5.84
C ARG A 129 -4.46 14.01 -7.23
N GLY A 130 -3.19 13.59 -7.33
CA GLY A 130 -2.51 13.38 -8.60
C GLY A 130 -2.41 14.64 -9.46
N LYS A 131 -2.44 15.83 -8.87
CA LYS A 131 -2.35 17.10 -9.61
C LYS A 131 -0.89 17.35 -10.04
N PRO A 132 -0.66 17.95 -11.22
CA PRO A 132 0.69 18.23 -11.69
C PRO A 132 1.37 19.28 -10.79
N PHE A 133 2.69 19.22 -10.68
CA PHE A 133 3.48 20.14 -9.84
C PHE A 133 3.40 21.59 -10.32
N THR A 134 3.05 21.79 -11.59
CA THR A 134 2.80 23.09 -12.20
C THR A 134 1.56 23.79 -11.66
N ASP A 135 0.69 23.10 -10.92
CA ASP A 135 -0.48 23.73 -10.28
C ASP A 135 -0.10 24.51 -9.01
N GLY A 136 1.09 24.26 -8.44
CA GLY A 136 1.57 24.94 -7.24
C GLY A 136 1.58 26.47 -7.32
N PRO A 137 2.19 27.07 -8.36
CA PRO A 137 2.16 28.51 -8.60
C PRO A 137 0.75 29.08 -8.69
N PHE A 138 -0.16 28.40 -9.39
CA PHE A 138 -1.56 28.81 -9.52
C PHE A 138 -2.30 28.78 -8.17
N ILE A 139 -2.08 27.75 -7.34
CA ILE A 139 -2.64 27.72 -5.98
C ILE A 139 -2.12 28.89 -5.15
N LYS A 140 -0.82 29.21 -5.25
CA LYS A 140 -0.25 30.36 -4.53
C LYS A 140 -0.90 31.67 -4.98
N GLU A 141 -1.13 31.83 -6.27
CA GLU A 141 -1.84 32.98 -6.84
C GLU A 141 -3.27 33.07 -6.27
N CYS A 142 -4.04 31.98 -6.29
CA CYS A 142 -5.38 31.92 -5.71
C CYS A 142 -5.39 32.33 -4.22
N LEU A 143 -4.46 31.81 -3.42
CA LEU A 143 -4.35 32.15 -1.99
C LEU A 143 -4.07 33.64 -1.78
N LYS A 144 -3.18 34.22 -2.59
CA LYS A 144 -2.84 35.65 -2.52
C LYS A 144 -4.00 36.55 -2.95
N THR A 145 -4.66 36.21 -4.06
CA THR A 145 -5.79 36.97 -4.60
C THR A 145 -6.99 36.93 -3.66
N ALA A 146 -7.26 35.77 -3.03
CA ALA A 146 -8.28 35.69 -2.00
C ALA A 146 -7.89 36.56 -0.79
N ALA A 147 -6.66 36.42 -0.29
CA ALA A 147 -6.18 37.18 0.87
C ALA A 147 -6.20 38.70 0.63
N SER A 148 -5.89 39.20 -0.57
CA SER A 148 -5.91 40.64 -0.85
C SER A 148 -7.31 41.24 -0.79
N ILE A 149 -8.37 40.43 -0.92
CA ILE A 149 -9.76 40.86 -0.83
C ILE A 149 -10.28 40.71 0.60
N VAL A 150 -10.05 39.56 1.25
CA VAL A 150 -10.70 39.22 2.53
C VAL A 150 -9.83 39.51 3.75
N ALA A 151 -8.50 39.52 3.62
CA ALA A 151 -7.55 39.71 4.71
C ALA A 151 -6.21 40.30 4.20
N PRO A 152 -6.17 41.59 3.78
CA PRO A 152 -5.02 42.19 3.12
C PRO A 152 -3.72 42.08 3.94
N ASP A 153 -3.81 42.21 5.26
CA ASP A 153 -2.68 42.10 6.19
C ASP A 153 -2.04 40.70 6.19
N ALA A 154 -2.75 39.67 5.73
CA ALA A 154 -2.27 38.31 5.64
C ALA A 154 -1.55 37.97 4.33
N VAL A 155 -1.62 38.82 3.29
CA VAL A 155 -1.03 38.56 1.97
C VAL A 155 0.47 38.25 2.06
N ALA A 156 1.19 39.00 2.89
CA ALA A 156 2.62 38.81 3.11
C ALA A 156 2.95 37.41 3.68
N HIS A 157 2.04 36.78 4.42
CA HIS A 157 2.24 35.42 4.93
C HIS A 157 2.17 34.38 3.80
N PHE A 158 1.23 34.51 2.87
CA PHE A 158 1.11 33.59 1.74
C PHE A 158 2.27 33.73 0.74
N GLU A 159 2.87 34.92 0.62
CA GLU A 159 4.06 35.13 -0.19
C GLU A 159 5.25 34.26 0.25
N THR A 160 5.36 34.00 1.56
CA THR A 160 6.46 33.19 2.11
C THR A 160 6.30 31.68 1.86
N ILE A 161 5.12 31.22 1.44
CA ILE A 161 4.87 29.79 1.16
C ILE A 161 5.49 29.44 -0.20
N SER A 162 6.46 28.52 -0.20
CA SER A 162 7.10 28.03 -1.42
C SER A 162 6.28 26.90 -2.04
N LEU A 163 5.75 27.14 -3.25
CA LEU A 163 4.98 26.18 -4.05
C LEU A 163 5.45 26.13 -5.51
N SER A 164 6.74 26.37 -5.76
CA SER A 164 7.29 26.16 -7.10
C SER A 164 7.25 24.68 -7.47
N PRO A 165 7.22 24.31 -8.78
CA PRO A 165 7.21 22.91 -9.18
C PRO A 165 8.38 22.11 -8.61
N ASN A 166 9.57 22.73 -8.51
CA ASN A 166 10.75 22.11 -7.90
C ASN A 166 10.58 21.93 -6.39
N THR A 167 9.99 22.93 -5.71
CA THR A 167 9.70 22.80 -4.27
C THR A 167 8.74 21.64 -4.03
N ILE A 168 7.66 21.54 -4.81
CA ILE A 168 6.69 20.45 -4.65
C ILE A 168 7.35 19.09 -4.91
N ALA A 169 8.24 19.00 -5.91
CA ALA A 169 9.04 17.79 -6.14
C ALA A 169 9.91 17.42 -4.93
N ASP A 170 10.64 18.39 -4.37
CA ASP A 170 11.46 18.17 -3.18
C ASP A 170 10.62 17.72 -1.97
N ARG A 171 9.43 18.33 -1.78
CA ARG A 171 8.47 17.93 -0.72
C ARG A 171 7.93 16.54 -0.96
N ALA A 172 7.68 16.15 -2.21
CA ALA A 172 7.25 14.80 -2.56
C ALA A 172 8.31 13.76 -2.17
N ASP A 173 9.59 14.05 -2.45
CA ASP A 173 10.71 13.17 -2.09
C ASP A 173 10.89 13.09 -0.57
N ASP A 174 10.76 14.22 0.14
CA ASP A 174 10.77 14.27 1.61
C ASP A 174 9.65 13.40 2.20
N ILE A 175 8.40 13.61 1.75
CA ILE A 175 7.23 12.85 2.17
C ILE A 175 7.40 11.35 1.87
N ALA A 176 7.88 11.00 0.69
CA ALA A 176 8.11 9.61 0.30
C ALA A 176 9.13 8.92 1.22
N ARG A 177 10.22 9.61 1.59
CA ARG A 177 11.23 9.09 2.53
C ARG A 177 10.66 8.89 3.94
N ASP A 178 9.88 9.84 4.44
CA ASP A 178 9.22 9.72 5.74
C ASP A 178 8.26 8.53 5.75
N LEU A 179 7.38 8.42 4.75
CA LEU A 179 6.45 7.30 4.62
C LEU A 179 7.17 5.95 4.51
N ALA A 180 8.25 5.86 3.73
CA ALA A 180 9.05 4.64 3.62
C ALA A 180 9.72 4.28 4.96
N SER A 181 10.16 5.28 5.73
CA SER A 181 10.76 5.09 7.05
C SER A 181 9.73 4.64 8.10
N GLN A 182 8.52 5.22 8.06
CA GLN A 182 7.39 4.76 8.87
C GLN A 182 7.00 3.33 8.53
N LEU A 183 6.90 3.00 7.24
CA LEU A 183 6.57 1.66 6.77
C LEU A 183 7.61 0.63 7.21
N ARG A 184 8.90 0.96 7.11
CA ARG A 184 10.00 0.12 7.60
C ARG A 184 9.96 -0.10 9.10
N ARG A 185 9.63 0.94 9.89
CA ARG A 185 9.48 0.83 11.35
C ARG A 185 8.32 -0.09 11.73
N LYS A 186 7.16 0.07 11.09
CA LYS A 186 6.00 -0.80 11.31
C LYS A 186 6.19 -2.20 10.76
N GLY A 187 6.93 -2.36 9.66
CA GLY A 187 7.25 -3.68 9.10
C GLY A 187 7.95 -4.59 10.11
N ALA A 188 8.82 -4.01 10.95
CA ALA A 188 9.50 -4.74 12.02
C ALA A 188 8.56 -5.21 13.14
N THR A 189 7.40 -4.58 13.31
CA THR A 189 6.40 -4.94 14.34
C THR A 189 5.36 -5.93 13.82
N PHE A 190 5.41 -6.31 12.54
CA PHE A 190 4.47 -7.31 12.02
C PHE A 190 4.69 -8.63 12.74
N SER A 191 3.58 -9.27 13.10
CA SER A 191 3.52 -10.67 13.46
C SER A 191 3.41 -11.54 12.20
N HIS A 192 2.66 -11.08 11.19
CA HIS A 192 2.47 -11.75 9.90
C HIS A 192 2.31 -10.72 8.79
N PHE A 193 2.71 -11.06 7.56
CA PHE A 193 2.41 -10.24 6.39
C PHE A 193 2.23 -11.04 5.09
N THR A 194 1.44 -10.47 4.19
CA THR A 194 1.25 -10.95 2.81
C THR A 194 1.79 -9.93 1.82
N LEU A 195 2.17 -10.42 0.64
CA LEU A 195 2.62 -9.57 -0.46
C LEU A 195 1.68 -9.70 -1.66
N ALA A 196 1.39 -8.59 -2.33
CA ALA A 196 0.73 -8.59 -3.64
C ALA A 196 1.62 -7.91 -4.67
N LEU A 197 1.75 -8.52 -5.84
CA LEU A 197 2.64 -8.11 -6.92
C LEU A 197 1.84 -7.82 -8.17
N ASP A 198 2.13 -6.68 -8.78
CA ASP A 198 1.53 -6.27 -10.05
C ASP A 198 2.63 -5.75 -10.98
N GLU A 199 2.64 -6.23 -12.22
CA GLU A 199 3.57 -5.78 -13.25
C GLU A 199 2.88 -4.74 -14.14
N SER A 200 3.48 -3.56 -14.26
CA SER A 200 2.98 -2.51 -15.14
C SER A 200 4.11 -1.94 -15.98
N THR A 201 3.89 -1.71 -17.28
CA THR A 201 4.86 -0.95 -18.09
C THR A 201 4.76 0.55 -17.77
N ASP A 202 5.83 1.32 -17.89
CA ASP A 202 5.75 2.78 -17.78
C ASP A 202 5.64 3.45 -19.18
N LEU A 203 5.50 4.78 -19.21
CA LEU A 203 5.45 5.53 -20.49
C LEU A 203 6.74 5.43 -21.31
N THR A 204 7.84 4.98 -20.68
CA THR A 204 9.12 4.73 -21.33
C THR A 204 9.32 3.25 -21.67
N ASP A 205 8.22 2.49 -21.70
CA ASP A 205 8.17 1.05 -21.99
C ASP A 205 9.04 0.19 -21.06
N THR A 206 9.41 0.72 -19.89
CA THR A 206 10.13 -0.03 -18.86
C THR A 206 9.11 -0.70 -17.95
N ALA A 207 9.17 -2.03 -17.84
CA ALA A 207 8.37 -2.77 -16.87
C ALA A 207 8.70 -2.34 -15.44
N GLN A 208 7.69 -2.20 -14.60
CA GLN A 208 7.80 -1.87 -13.19
C GLN A 208 6.99 -2.87 -12.37
N LEU A 209 7.63 -3.43 -11.36
CA LEU A 209 7.02 -4.30 -10.39
C LEU A 209 6.53 -3.46 -9.21
N ALA A 210 5.21 -3.36 -9.06
CA ALA A 210 4.60 -2.79 -7.88
C ALA A 210 4.47 -3.88 -6.81
N ILE A 211 4.97 -3.60 -5.61
CA ILE A 211 4.95 -4.53 -4.47
C ILE A 211 4.11 -3.90 -3.38
N PHE A 212 3.04 -4.56 -2.99
CA PHE A 212 2.16 -4.18 -1.89
C PHE A 212 2.39 -5.10 -0.71
N VAL A 213 2.26 -4.54 0.49
CA VAL A 213 2.28 -5.28 1.75
C VAL A 213 0.97 -5.10 2.47
N ARG A 214 0.48 -6.19 3.06
CA ARG A 214 -0.46 -6.14 4.18
C ARG A 214 0.17 -6.84 5.35
N GLY A 215 0.43 -6.09 6.41
CA GLY A 215 0.97 -6.61 7.66
C GLY A 215 0.00 -6.44 8.80
N ILE A 216 0.06 -7.38 9.73
CA ILE A 216 -0.66 -7.34 11.00
C ILE A 216 0.35 -7.42 12.14
N ASP A 217 0.18 -6.60 13.17
CA ASP A 217 0.99 -6.65 14.40
C ASP A 217 0.40 -7.63 15.44
N GLU A 218 0.90 -7.62 16.68
CA GLU A 218 0.39 -8.53 17.72
C GLU A 218 -0.97 -8.09 18.26
N GLU A 219 -1.27 -6.79 18.16
CA GLU A 219 -2.52 -6.15 18.56
C GLU A 219 -3.62 -6.24 17.48
N MET A 220 -3.38 -6.97 16.38
CA MET A 220 -4.30 -7.12 15.24
C MET A 220 -4.56 -5.81 14.49
N ASN A 221 -3.69 -4.80 14.62
CA ASN A 221 -3.76 -3.61 13.77
C ASN A 221 -3.24 -3.95 12.39
N ILE A 222 -3.95 -3.42 11.39
CA ILE A 222 -3.70 -3.73 9.99
C ILE A 222 -3.00 -2.54 9.34
N LEU A 223 -1.87 -2.81 8.70
CA LEU A 223 -1.26 -1.89 7.77
C LEU A 223 -1.32 -2.44 6.36
N GLU A 224 -1.85 -1.64 5.45
CA GLU A 224 -1.84 -1.91 4.02
C GLU A 224 -1.18 -0.75 3.28
N GLY A 225 -0.38 -1.08 2.27
CA GLY A 225 0.21 -0.07 1.42
C GLY A 225 1.14 -0.59 0.34
N LEU A 226 1.48 0.31 -0.60
CA LEU A 226 2.58 0.13 -1.53
C LEU A 226 3.89 0.10 -0.72
N LEU A 227 4.58 -1.03 -0.81
CA LEU A 227 5.89 -1.26 -0.23
C LEU A 227 6.98 -0.64 -1.13
N ASP A 228 6.99 -0.97 -2.42
CA ASP A 228 7.94 -0.38 -3.36
C ASP A 228 7.47 -0.47 -4.80
N LEU A 229 8.11 0.32 -5.66
CA LEU A 229 7.93 0.27 -7.10
C LEU A 229 9.29 0.08 -7.76
N VAL A 230 9.55 -1.15 -8.22
CA VAL A 230 10.87 -1.57 -8.68
C VAL A 230 10.89 -1.62 -10.21
N PRO A 231 11.73 -0.83 -10.90
CA PRO A 231 11.88 -0.94 -12.35
C PRO A 231 12.61 -2.24 -12.72
N LEU A 232 12.01 -3.04 -13.59
CA LEU A 232 12.58 -4.25 -14.19
C LEU A 232 13.28 -3.85 -15.50
N ARG A 233 14.58 -3.57 -15.42
CA ARG A 233 15.35 -2.95 -16.53
C ARG A 233 15.82 -3.91 -17.62
N GLU A 234 15.91 -5.20 -17.31
CA GLU A 234 16.49 -6.21 -18.20
C GLU A 234 15.43 -7.13 -18.77
N THR A 235 14.81 -7.96 -17.93
CA THR A 235 13.70 -8.85 -18.34
C THR A 235 12.62 -8.91 -17.27
N THR A 236 11.46 -9.46 -17.64
CA THR A 236 10.30 -9.68 -16.78
C THR A 236 10.17 -11.16 -16.39
N LYS A 237 11.29 -11.88 -16.40
CA LYS A 237 11.34 -13.30 -16.02
C LYS A 237 11.16 -13.46 -14.52
N GLY A 238 10.69 -14.64 -14.10
CA GLY A 238 10.45 -14.95 -12.68
C GLY A 238 11.69 -14.79 -11.79
N LEU A 239 12.90 -14.92 -12.33
CA LEU A 239 14.15 -14.65 -11.60
C LEU A 239 14.32 -13.17 -11.24
N ASP A 240 14.05 -12.27 -12.18
CA ASP A 240 14.22 -10.83 -11.98
C ASP A 240 13.19 -10.29 -11.00
N ILE A 241 11.94 -10.78 -11.13
CA ILE A 241 10.86 -10.49 -10.18
C ILE A 241 11.22 -11.01 -8.79
N PHE A 242 11.77 -12.23 -8.69
CA PHE A 242 12.22 -12.80 -7.41
C PHE A 242 13.33 -11.98 -6.77
N ASN A 243 14.37 -11.61 -7.53
CA ASN A 243 15.48 -10.80 -7.03
C ASN A 243 15.01 -9.42 -6.55
N ALA A 244 14.11 -8.77 -7.32
CA ALA A 244 13.48 -7.51 -6.93
C ALA A 244 12.69 -7.65 -5.62
N LEU A 245 11.90 -8.72 -5.49
CA LEU A 245 11.13 -9.00 -4.29
C LEU A 245 12.02 -9.17 -3.05
N VAL A 246 13.06 -10.01 -3.15
CA VAL A 246 14.01 -10.26 -2.04
C VAL A 246 14.70 -8.96 -1.62
N ALA A 247 15.14 -8.15 -2.58
CA ALA A 247 15.77 -6.87 -2.30
C ALA A 247 14.83 -5.91 -1.55
N VAL A 248 13.54 -5.89 -1.90
CA VAL A 248 12.54 -5.05 -1.23
C VAL A 248 12.20 -5.56 0.17
N VAL A 249 12.00 -6.86 0.35
CA VAL A 249 11.80 -7.47 1.68
C VAL A 249 12.98 -7.15 2.61
N GLN A 250 14.21 -7.24 2.11
CA GLN A 250 15.41 -6.86 2.86
C GLN A 250 15.47 -5.35 3.15
N LYS A 251 15.16 -4.49 2.17
CA LYS A 251 15.13 -3.02 2.33
C LYS A 251 14.22 -2.59 3.47
N TYR A 252 13.05 -3.21 3.58
CA TYR A 252 12.06 -2.92 4.62
C TYR A 252 12.20 -3.74 5.90
N ARG A 253 13.23 -4.61 5.99
CA ARG A 253 13.49 -5.49 7.14
C ARG A 253 12.29 -6.35 7.52
N LEU A 254 11.56 -6.83 6.53
CA LEU A 254 10.51 -7.81 6.73
C LEU A 254 11.16 -9.19 6.89
N GLU A 255 10.71 -9.96 7.88
CA GLU A 255 11.32 -11.24 8.24
C GLU A 255 10.55 -12.39 7.56
N TRP A 256 11.25 -13.27 6.84
CA TRP A 256 10.61 -14.30 6.02
C TRP A 256 9.82 -15.35 6.82
N ASP A 257 10.11 -15.54 8.10
CA ASP A 257 9.35 -16.41 9.00
C ASP A 257 7.92 -15.90 9.28
N LYS A 258 7.69 -14.60 9.07
CA LYS A 258 6.39 -13.93 9.23
C LYS A 258 5.62 -13.81 7.90
N PHE A 259 6.23 -14.22 6.79
CA PHE A 259 5.57 -14.21 5.49
C PHE A 259 4.53 -15.34 5.40
N VAL A 260 3.30 -15.00 5.01
CA VAL A 260 2.20 -15.98 4.99
C VAL A 260 1.51 -16.17 3.64
N GLY A 261 1.84 -15.38 2.62
CA GLY A 261 1.30 -15.65 1.29
C GLY A 261 1.51 -14.55 0.26
N LEU A 262 1.27 -14.92 -0.99
CA LEU A 262 1.57 -14.12 -2.17
C LEU A 262 0.35 -14.02 -3.07
N ALA A 263 0.17 -12.88 -3.72
CA ALA A 263 -0.78 -12.80 -4.81
C ALA A 263 -0.31 -11.96 -5.97
N THR A 264 -0.77 -12.35 -7.15
CA THR A 264 -0.17 -11.95 -8.42
C THR A 264 -1.22 -11.92 -9.52
N ASP A 265 -0.92 -11.23 -10.63
CA ASP A 265 -1.75 -11.15 -11.82
C ASP A 265 -1.86 -12.45 -12.64
N GLY A 266 -1.23 -13.53 -12.18
CA GLY A 266 -1.27 -14.83 -12.83
C GLY A 266 -0.33 -14.98 -14.03
N CYS A 267 0.51 -14.00 -14.35
CA CYS A 267 1.41 -14.06 -15.50
C CYS A 267 2.32 -15.31 -15.46
N PRO A 268 2.63 -15.96 -16.60
CA PRO A 268 3.46 -17.18 -16.62
C PRO A 268 4.85 -17.03 -15.97
N SER A 269 5.44 -15.82 -15.99
CA SER A 269 6.69 -15.51 -15.29
C SER A 269 6.57 -15.61 -13.77
N VAL A 270 5.35 -15.52 -13.26
CA VAL A 270 5.02 -15.48 -11.84
C VAL A 270 4.41 -16.80 -11.35
N SER A 271 3.41 -17.33 -12.06
CA SER A 271 2.60 -18.50 -11.65
C SER A 271 3.09 -19.84 -12.17
N GLY A 272 4.14 -19.87 -13.01
CA GLY A 272 4.59 -21.12 -13.62
C GLY A 272 5.04 -22.16 -12.59
N ASP A 273 4.42 -23.34 -12.60
CA ASP A 273 4.82 -24.53 -11.81
C ASP A 273 6.21 -25.08 -12.18
N LYS A 274 6.82 -24.54 -13.24
CA LYS A 274 8.21 -24.83 -13.64
C LYS A 274 9.16 -24.16 -12.66
N LYS A 275 10.36 -24.74 -12.46
CA LYS A 275 11.42 -24.23 -11.55
C LYS A 275 11.83 -22.76 -11.76
N ASP A 276 11.36 -22.12 -12.83
CA ASP A 276 11.75 -20.77 -13.21
C ASP A 276 10.76 -19.65 -12.83
N GLY A 277 9.53 -19.99 -12.43
CA GLY A 277 8.51 -19.02 -12.00
C GLY A 277 8.80 -18.42 -10.61
N LEU A 278 8.30 -17.22 -10.34
CA LEU A 278 8.48 -16.54 -9.03
C LEU A 278 8.05 -17.44 -7.87
N VAL A 279 6.85 -18.02 -7.93
CA VAL A 279 6.28 -18.82 -6.84
C VAL A 279 7.19 -20.01 -6.54
N ALA A 280 7.62 -20.74 -7.57
CA ALA A 280 8.54 -21.87 -7.42
C ALA A 280 9.88 -21.44 -6.77
N ARG A 281 10.45 -20.31 -7.20
CA ARG A 281 11.68 -19.74 -6.63
C ARG A 281 11.51 -19.34 -5.17
N LEU A 282 10.39 -18.73 -4.81
CA LEU A 282 10.10 -18.33 -3.44
C LEU A 282 9.95 -19.54 -2.52
N ARG A 283 9.27 -20.61 -2.97
CA ARG A 283 9.20 -21.88 -2.22
C ARG A 283 10.59 -22.48 -1.96
N VAL A 284 11.47 -22.48 -2.97
CA VAL A 284 12.86 -22.95 -2.81
C VAL A 284 13.64 -22.07 -1.84
N HIS A 285 13.46 -20.74 -1.90
CA HIS A 285 14.10 -19.81 -0.98
C HIS A 285 13.68 -20.05 0.47
N LEU A 286 12.38 -20.14 0.75
CA LEU A 286 11.87 -20.45 2.09
C LEU A 286 12.41 -21.79 2.61
N LYS A 287 12.43 -22.83 1.76
CA LYS A 287 13.01 -24.12 2.10
C LYS A 287 14.51 -24.02 2.46
N SER A 288 15.26 -23.18 1.74
CA SER A 288 16.68 -22.96 2.03
C SER A 288 16.94 -22.25 3.35
N LEU A 289 15.95 -21.51 3.85
CA LEU A 289 15.97 -20.85 5.17
C LEU A 289 15.45 -21.76 6.30
N GLY A 290 15.03 -23.00 5.99
CA GLY A 290 14.41 -23.90 6.96
C GLY A 290 12.99 -23.52 7.37
N LEU A 291 12.33 -22.66 6.58
CA LEU A 291 10.98 -22.16 6.83
C LEU A 291 9.92 -23.00 6.08
N PRO A 292 8.64 -22.96 6.51
CA PRO A 292 7.54 -23.53 5.76
C PRO A 292 7.54 -22.99 4.32
N SER A 293 7.75 -23.88 3.35
CA SER A 293 7.80 -23.50 1.92
C SER A 293 6.43 -23.53 1.26
N ASP A 294 5.41 -24.05 1.95
CA ASP A 294 4.04 -24.03 1.46
C ASP A 294 3.35 -22.77 1.96
N PHE A 295 2.83 -21.98 1.02
CA PHE A 295 2.09 -20.76 1.30
C PHE A 295 0.99 -20.58 0.23
N PRO A 296 -0.15 -19.98 0.60
CA PRO A 296 -1.18 -19.61 -0.35
C PRO A 296 -0.64 -18.64 -1.41
N HIS A 297 -0.71 -19.08 -2.66
CA HIS A 297 -0.55 -18.22 -3.83
C HIS A 297 -1.90 -18.04 -4.48
N VAL A 298 -2.34 -16.79 -4.61
CA VAL A 298 -3.65 -16.45 -5.16
C VAL A 298 -3.50 -15.64 -6.42
N HIS A 299 -4.18 -16.06 -7.48
CA HIS A 299 -4.27 -15.26 -8.69
C HIS A 299 -5.34 -14.17 -8.50
N CYS A 300 -5.03 -12.92 -8.82
CA CYS A 300 -5.93 -11.78 -8.76
C CYS A 300 -7.31 -12.09 -9.36
N ILE A 301 -8.34 -12.13 -8.50
CA ILE A 301 -9.75 -12.37 -8.81
C ILE A 301 -10.27 -11.43 -9.91
N ILE A 302 -9.87 -10.16 -9.90
CA ILE A 302 -10.27 -9.19 -10.93
C ILE A 302 -9.67 -9.58 -12.29
N HIS A 303 -8.42 -10.02 -12.30
CA HIS A 303 -7.79 -10.49 -13.53
C HIS A 303 -8.40 -11.82 -13.99
N GLN A 304 -8.71 -12.75 -13.07
CA GLN A 304 -9.43 -13.99 -13.40
C GLN A 304 -10.80 -13.70 -14.05
N GLU A 305 -11.59 -12.79 -13.49
CA GLU A 305 -12.87 -12.34 -14.08
C GLU A 305 -12.66 -11.75 -15.48
N ALA A 306 -11.67 -10.87 -15.63
CA ALA A 306 -11.33 -10.29 -16.93
C ALA A 306 -10.87 -11.35 -17.95
N LEU A 307 -10.18 -12.41 -17.53
CA LEU A 307 -9.82 -13.54 -18.39
C LEU A 307 -11.07 -14.31 -18.84
N CYS A 308 -12.02 -14.57 -17.93
CA CYS A 308 -13.29 -15.21 -18.30
C CYS A 308 -14.05 -14.38 -19.34
N ALA A 309 -14.08 -13.05 -19.18
CA ALA A 309 -14.74 -12.14 -20.13
C ALA A 309 -14.12 -12.18 -21.55
N LYS A 310 -12.83 -12.51 -21.69
CA LYS A 310 -12.19 -12.68 -23.01
C LYS A 310 -12.72 -13.88 -23.80
N SER A 311 -13.44 -14.81 -23.16
CA SER A 311 -14.05 -15.95 -23.86
C SER A 311 -15.29 -15.57 -24.68
N LEU A 312 -15.83 -14.36 -24.48
CA LEU A 312 -16.95 -13.82 -25.23
C LEU A 312 -16.52 -13.49 -26.67
N PRO A 313 -17.37 -13.78 -27.67
CA PRO A 313 -17.11 -13.44 -29.07
C PRO A 313 -17.38 -11.94 -29.32
N ALA A 314 -16.64 -11.06 -28.64
CA ALA A 314 -16.87 -9.63 -28.65
C ALA A 314 -16.03 -8.88 -29.70
N ASP A 315 -14.97 -9.48 -30.25
CA ASP A 315 -13.99 -8.77 -31.09
C ASP A 315 -14.62 -8.14 -32.34
N GLU A 316 -15.49 -8.86 -33.04
CA GLU A 316 -16.16 -8.36 -34.25
C GLU A 316 -17.07 -7.16 -33.94
N VAL A 317 -17.85 -7.24 -32.86
CA VAL A 317 -18.74 -6.16 -32.42
C VAL A 317 -17.93 -4.96 -31.89
N MET A 318 -16.92 -5.22 -31.07
CA MET A 318 -16.05 -4.19 -30.48
C MET A 318 -15.24 -3.44 -31.54
N ASN A 319 -14.81 -4.11 -32.61
CA ASN A 319 -14.12 -3.45 -33.72
C ASN A 319 -14.97 -2.37 -34.40
N VAL A 320 -16.30 -2.57 -34.47
CA VAL A 320 -17.24 -1.59 -35.01
C VAL A 320 -17.49 -0.48 -33.99
N VAL A 321 -17.74 -0.85 -32.73
CA VAL A 321 -18.09 0.08 -31.65
C VAL A 321 -16.93 1.02 -31.30
N VAL A 322 -15.70 0.53 -31.21
CA VAL A 322 -14.50 1.33 -30.88
C VAL A 322 -14.14 2.31 -32.01
N LYS A 323 -14.42 1.96 -33.27
CA LYS A 323 -14.30 2.90 -34.40
C LYS A 323 -15.30 4.05 -34.29
N ALA A 324 -16.48 3.80 -33.74
CA ALA A 324 -17.53 4.79 -33.57
C ALA A 324 -17.41 5.62 -32.27
N VAL A 325 -16.88 5.04 -31.18
CA VAL A 325 -16.82 5.66 -29.85
C VAL A 325 -15.43 5.45 -29.22
N ARG A 326 -14.66 6.53 -29.06
CA ARG A 326 -13.23 6.49 -28.68
C ARG A 326 -12.90 6.61 -27.19
N TRP A 327 -13.88 6.81 -26.30
CA TRP A 327 -13.61 7.50 -25.02
C TRP A 327 -14.17 6.86 -23.73
N LEU A 328 -14.80 5.67 -23.77
CA LEU A 328 -15.45 5.06 -22.58
C LEU A 328 -14.99 3.61 -22.33
N SER A 329 -15.28 3.07 -21.13
CA SER A 329 -15.03 1.66 -20.76
C SER A 329 -15.94 0.69 -21.53
N ARG A 330 -15.46 -0.51 -21.87
CA ARG A 330 -16.10 -1.44 -22.84
C ARG A 330 -17.60 -1.67 -22.58
N ALA A 331 -18.01 -1.95 -21.35
CA ALA A 331 -19.41 -2.23 -21.00
C ALA A 331 -20.32 -0.98 -21.11
N LYS A 332 -19.87 0.18 -20.60
CA LYS A 332 -20.61 1.45 -20.69
C LYS A 332 -20.71 1.91 -22.15
N VAL A 333 -19.64 1.72 -22.95
CA VAL A 333 -19.66 2.03 -24.39
C VAL A 333 -20.73 1.21 -25.09
N LEU A 334 -20.75 -0.12 -24.87
CA LEU A 334 -21.68 -1.01 -25.55
C LEU A 334 -23.13 -0.62 -25.28
N LYS A 335 -23.48 -0.36 -24.01
CA LYS A 335 -24.83 0.05 -23.64
C LYS A 335 -25.23 1.38 -24.28
N VAL A 336 -24.38 2.39 -24.17
CA VAL A 336 -24.64 3.71 -24.78
C VAL A 336 -24.74 3.61 -26.30
N PHE A 337 -23.86 2.84 -26.93
CA PHE A 337 -23.88 2.62 -28.38
C PHE A 337 -25.16 1.91 -28.81
N PHE A 338 -25.60 0.89 -28.07
CA PHE A 338 -26.84 0.18 -28.35
C PHE A 338 -28.07 1.09 -28.20
N ASP A 339 -28.13 1.90 -27.14
CA ASP A 339 -29.25 2.80 -26.88
C ASP A 339 -29.33 3.93 -27.92
N LEU A 340 -28.18 4.41 -28.41
CA LEU A 340 -28.09 5.49 -29.39
C LEU A 340 -27.92 4.99 -30.84
N ARG A 341 -28.03 3.68 -31.09
CA ARG A 341 -27.65 3.06 -32.38
C ARG A 341 -28.31 3.71 -33.60
N ASP A 342 -29.59 4.05 -33.51
CA ASP A 342 -30.35 4.66 -34.61
C ASP A 342 -29.85 6.09 -34.90
N THR A 343 -29.60 6.88 -33.86
CA THR A 343 -29.01 8.21 -33.95
C THR A 343 -27.58 8.15 -34.51
N ILE A 344 -26.76 7.22 -34.03
CA ILE A 344 -25.38 7.00 -34.51
C ILE A 344 -25.39 6.63 -35.99
N LYS A 345 -26.31 5.74 -36.41
CA LYS A 345 -26.48 5.33 -37.80
C LYS A 345 -26.81 6.51 -38.71
N ILE A 346 -27.75 7.37 -38.32
CA ILE A 346 -28.11 8.58 -39.07
C ILE A 346 -26.92 9.54 -39.16
N PHE A 347 -26.33 9.88 -38.02
CA PHE A 347 -25.21 10.83 -37.94
C PHE A 347 -24.01 10.40 -38.79
N LEU A 348 -23.63 9.12 -38.71
CA LEU A 348 -22.47 8.62 -39.46
C LEU A 348 -22.75 8.49 -40.96
N LYS A 349 -24.01 8.23 -41.35
CA LYS A 349 -24.42 8.31 -42.75
C LYS A 349 -24.27 9.73 -43.31
N GLU A 350 -24.67 10.75 -42.55
CA GLU A 350 -24.47 12.17 -42.92
C GLU A 350 -22.99 12.56 -43.02
N LYS A 351 -22.12 11.95 -42.20
CA LYS A 351 -20.66 12.13 -42.25
C LYS A 351 -19.95 11.28 -43.31
N ASN A 352 -20.69 10.58 -44.18
CA ASN A 352 -20.15 9.69 -45.21
C ASN A 352 -19.30 8.52 -44.65
N HIS A 353 -19.64 8.06 -43.44
CA HIS A 353 -19.00 6.94 -42.75
C HIS A 353 -20.05 5.90 -42.27
N PRO A 354 -20.88 5.31 -43.15
CA PRO A 354 -21.97 4.43 -42.74
C PRO A 354 -21.49 3.18 -41.99
N ILE A 355 -22.31 2.68 -41.05
CA ILE A 355 -22.11 1.41 -40.34
C ILE A 355 -23.14 0.39 -40.85
N PRO A 356 -22.83 -0.40 -41.91
CA PRO A 356 -23.77 -1.35 -42.50
C PRO A 356 -24.12 -2.51 -41.56
N GLU A 357 -23.35 -2.75 -40.50
CA GLU A 357 -23.63 -3.76 -39.48
C GLU A 357 -24.92 -3.46 -38.71
N LEU A 358 -25.27 -2.18 -38.53
CA LEU A 358 -26.53 -1.76 -37.87
C LEU A 358 -27.78 -2.03 -38.71
N ASP A 359 -27.63 -2.38 -39.99
CA ASP A 359 -28.71 -2.84 -40.86
C ASP A 359 -28.92 -4.36 -40.78
N LYS A 360 -28.00 -5.10 -40.14
CA LYS A 360 -28.04 -6.57 -40.07
C LYS A 360 -28.70 -7.01 -38.75
N PRO A 361 -29.92 -7.58 -38.76
CA PRO A 361 -30.63 -7.88 -37.52
C PRO A 361 -29.91 -8.88 -36.61
N LYS A 362 -29.25 -9.88 -37.20
CA LYS A 362 -28.40 -10.84 -36.46
C LYS A 362 -27.25 -10.15 -35.72
N TRP A 363 -26.63 -9.14 -36.32
CA TRP A 363 -25.54 -8.40 -35.68
C TRP A 363 -26.05 -7.51 -34.54
N VAL A 364 -27.22 -6.88 -34.72
CA VAL A 364 -27.88 -6.10 -33.65
C VAL A 364 -28.29 -6.99 -32.48
N ALA A 365 -28.74 -8.23 -32.74
CA ALA A 365 -29.00 -9.23 -31.70
C ALA A 365 -27.73 -9.64 -30.94
N GLU A 366 -26.62 -9.84 -31.64
CA GLU A 366 -25.32 -10.12 -31.00
C GLU A 366 -24.83 -8.95 -30.16
N LEU A 367 -24.96 -7.72 -30.64
CA LEU A 367 -24.67 -6.51 -29.87
C LEU A 367 -25.54 -6.45 -28.60
N ALA A 368 -26.86 -6.66 -28.71
CA ALA A 368 -27.77 -6.66 -27.57
C ALA A 368 -27.39 -7.71 -26.52
N PHE A 369 -27.09 -8.93 -26.95
CA PHE A 369 -26.61 -9.99 -26.07
C PHE A 369 -25.32 -9.60 -25.34
N LEU A 370 -24.34 -9.03 -26.06
CA LEU A 370 -23.08 -8.59 -25.46
C LEU A 370 -23.29 -7.44 -24.48
N VAL A 371 -24.20 -6.51 -24.76
CA VAL A 371 -24.57 -5.42 -23.82
C VAL A 371 -25.06 -6.01 -22.50
N ASP A 372 -26.00 -6.96 -22.56
CA ASP A 372 -26.58 -7.56 -21.36
C ASP A 372 -25.54 -8.37 -20.56
N VAL A 373 -24.78 -9.25 -21.22
CA VAL A 373 -23.76 -10.09 -20.54
C VAL A 373 -22.61 -9.25 -19.99
N THR A 374 -22.13 -8.25 -20.71
CA THR A 374 -21.08 -7.34 -20.21
C THR A 374 -21.59 -6.44 -19.09
N GLY A 375 -22.88 -6.09 -19.09
CA GLY A 375 -23.54 -5.43 -17.96
C GLY A 375 -23.53 -6.30 -16.70
N HIS A 376 -23.84 -7.59 -16.83
CA HIS A 376 -23.78 -8.56 -15.73
C HIS A 376 -22.34 -8.76 -15.20
N LEU A 377 -21.35 -8.86 -16.09
CA LEU A 377 -19.93 -8.92 -15.71
C LEU A 377 -19.47 -7.64 -14.99
N ASN A 378 -19.86 -6.47 -15.48
CA ASN A 378 -19.55 -5.19 -14.84
C ASN A 378 -20.15 -5.12 -13.42
N ASN A 379 -21.39 -5.60 -13.24
CA ASN A 379 -22.03 -5.69 -11.92
C ASN A 379 -21.30 -6.63 -10.96
N LEU A 380 -20.78 -7.77 -11.44
CA LEU A 380 -19.89 -8.61 -10.63
C LEU A 380 -18.61 -7.85 -10.29
N ASN A 381 -17.94 -7.27 -11.29
CA ASN A 381 -16.68 -6.60 -11.12
C ASN A 381 -16.74 -5.47 -10.07
N LEU A 382 -17.81 -4.67 -10.07
CA LEU A 382 -18.06 -3.64 -9.05
C LEU A 382 -18.16 -4.21 -7.63
N LYS A 383 -18.66 -5.44 -7.47
CA LYS A 383 -18.70 -6.14 -6.16
C LYS A 383 -17.35 -6.74 -5.76
N LEU A 384 -16.50 -7.04 -6.73
CA LEU A 384 -15.13 -7.53 -6.50
C LEU A 384 -14.17 -6.38 -6.17
N GLN A 385 -14.55 -5.14 -6.46
CA GLN A 385 -13.76 -3.94 -6.24
C GLN A 385 -14.25 -3.13 -5.03
N GLY A 386 -13.45 -2.15 -4.59
CA GLY A 386 -13.82 -1.24 -3.50
C GLY A 386 -13.25 -1.62 -2.13
N LYS A 387 -13.36 -0.68 -1.19
CA LYS A 387 -12.82 -0.81 0.18
C LYS A 387 -13.77 -1.60 1.07
N GLY A 388 -13.22 -2.38 1.99
CA GLY A 388 -13.99 -3.05 3.05
C GLY A 388 -14.54 -4.45 2.73
N HIS A 389 -14.66 -4.84 1.45
CA HIS A 389 -14.95 -6.24 1.08
C HIS A 389 -13.89 -7.21 1.61
N VAL A 390 -14.28 -8.40 2.04
CA VAL A 390 -13.35 -9.47 2.40
C VAL A 390 -13.33 -10.57 1.32
N ILE A 391 -12.35 -11.50 1.31
CA ILE A 391 -12.30 -12.52 0.24
C ILE A 391 -13.54 -13.42 0.27
N SER A 392 -14.18 -13.65 1.42
CA SER A 392 -15.46 -14.35 1.47
C SER A 392 -16.57 -13.60 0.75
N ASP A 393 -16.64 -12.27 0.84
CA ASP A 393 -17.59 -11.46 0.07
C ASP A 393 -17.33 -11.62 -1.43
N MET A 394 -16.06 -11.58 -1.84
CA MET A 394 -15.66 -11.74 -3.23
C MET A 394 -16.02 -13.14 -3.75
N LEU A 395 -15.73 -14.17 -2.96
CA LEU A 395 -16.02 -15.57 -3.29
C LEU A 395 -17.52 -15.84 -3.37
N GLN A 396 -18.31 -15.29 -2.45
CA GLN A 396 -19.77 -15.34 -2.51
C GLN A 396 -20.31 -14.60 -3.74
N ALA A 397 -19.72 -13.46 -4.11
CA ALA A 397 -20.10 -12.73 -5.31
C ALA A 397 -19.83 -13.55 -6.58
N VAL A 398 -18.66 -14.19 -6.68
CA VAL A 398 -18.30 -15.09 -7.79
C VAL A 398 -19.24 -16.29 -7.85
N GLN A 399 -19.48 -16.98 -6.73
CA GLN A 399 -20.38 -18.13 -6.66
C GLN A 399 -21.81 -17.76 -7.06
N GLY A 400 -22.31 -16.64 -6.53
CA GLY A 400 -23.62 -16.12 -6.90
C GLY A 400 -23.69 -15.75 -8.39
N PHE A 401 -22.57 -15.33 -9.00
CA PHE A 401 -22.51 -15.10 -10.44
C PHE A 401 -22.51 -16.39 -11.26
N GLU A 402 -21.77 -17.42 -10.86
CA GLU A 402 -21.80 -18.74 -11.51
C GLU A 402 -23.19 -19.38 -11.48
N MET A 403 -23.93 -19.21 -10.37
CA MET A 403 -25.33 -19.60 -10.28
C MET A 403 -26.21 -18.81 -11.25
N ARG A 404 -26.00 -17.49 -11.37
CA ARG A 404 -26.70 -16.67 -12.37
C ARG A 404 -26.37 -17.09 -13.80
N LEU A 405 -25.12 -17.42 -14.13
CA LEU A 405 -24.76 -17.93 -15.46
C LEU A 405 -25.51 -19.23 -15.77
N THR A 406 -25.68 -20.11 -14.79
CA THR A 406 -26.49 -21.34 -14.95
C THR A 406 -27.95 -20.99 -15.22
N LEU A 407 -28.53 -20.07 -14.45
CA LEU A 407 -29.90 -19.59 -14.67
C LEU A 407 -30.08 -18.94 -16.06
N PHE A 408 -29.14 -18.08 -16.46
CA PHE A 408 -29.15 -17.39 -17.75
C PHE A 408 -29.07 -18.37 -18.92
N GLU A 409 -28.22 -19.40 -18.81
CA GLU A 409 -28.13 -20.49 -19.77
C GLU A 409 -29.47 -21.21 -19.96
N GLU A 410 -30.17 -21.52 -18.87
CA GLU A 410 -31.48 -22.18 -18.89
C GLU A 410 -32.58 -21.29 -19.47
N GLN A 411 -32.63 -20.01 -19.05
CA GLN A 411 -33.62 -19.04 -19.50
C GLN A 411 -33.50 -18.78 -21.01
N LEU A 412 -32.28 -18.61 -21.53
CA LEU A 412 -32.07 -18.45 -22.98
C LEU A 412 -32.57 -19.67 -23.76
N ARG A 413 -32.36 -20.90 -23.27
CA ARG A 413 -32.89 -22.10 -23.92
C ARG A 413 -34.42 -22.20 -23.90
N LYS A 414 -35.06 -21.61 -22.88
CA LYS A 414 -36.52 -21.56 -22.75
C LYS A 414 -37.16 -20.37 -23.49
N GLY A 415 -36.36 -19.45 -24.03
CA GLY A 415 -36.89 -18.22 -24.64
C GLY A 415 -37.23 -17.11 -23.63
N GLU A 416 -36.79 -17.23 -22.38
CA GLU A 416 -37.06 -16.28 -21.31
C GLU A 416 -35.99 -15.17 -21.29
N LEU A 417 -36.38 -13.92 -21.56
CA LEU A 417 -35.45 -12.79 -21.70
C LEU A 417 -35.51 -11.80 -20.51
N PHE A 418 -35.98 -12.23 -19.34
CA PHE A 418 -36.18 -11.33 -18.19
C PHE A 418 -34.90 -10.63 -17.72
N HIS A 419 -33.75 -11.33 -17.77
CA HIS A 419 -32.43 -10.78 -17.40
C HIS A 419 -31.63 -10.25 -18.60
N PHE A 420 -32.26 -10.16 -19.77
CA PHE A 420 -31.63 -9.74 -21.02
C PHE A 420 -32.45 -8.61 -21.65
N GLU A 421 -32.40 -7.44 -21.02
CA GLU A 421 -33.28 -6.31 -21.32
C GLU A 421 -33.03 -5.74 -22.72
N SER A 422 -31.76 -5.71 -23.16
CA SER A 422 -31.40 -5.29 -24.51
C SER A 422 -31.90 -6.29 -25.55
N LEU A 423 -31.73 -7.60 -25.32
CA LEU A 423 -32.29 -8.63 -26.21
C LEU A 423 -33.83 -8.61 -26.26
N LYS A 424 -34.48 -8.41 -25.10
CA LYS A 424 -35.93 -8.32 -24.97
C LYS A 424 -36.51 -7.16 -25.77
N SER A 425 -35.73 -6.10 -25.98
CA SER A 425 -36.14 -4.93 -26.78
C SER A 425 -36.21 -5.21 -28.29
N LEU A 426 -35.66 -6.35 -28.75
CA LEU A 426 -35.65 -6.76 -30.16
C LEU A 426 -36.81 -7.73 -30.47
N SER A 427 -37.18 -7.83 -31.76
CA SER A 427 -38.19 -8.80 -32.22
C SER A 427 -37.70 -10.25 -32.09
N SER A 428 -38.57 -11.14 -31.61
CA SER A 428 -38.24 -12.53 -31.27
C SER A 428 -37.88 -13.45 -32.43
N SER A 429 -38.23 -13.11 -33.68
CA SER A 429 -38.00 -13.95 -34.87
C SER A 429 -36.54 -14.04 -35.34
N GLU A 430 -35.65 -13.21 -34.79
CA GLU A 430 -34.28 -13.03 -35.29
C GLU A 430 -33.20 -13.44 -34.29
N LEU A 431 -33.62 -13.94 -33.11
CA LEU A 431 -32.74 -14.28 -32.00
C LEU A 431 -32.29 -15.74 -32.07
N ASP A 432 -30.98 -15.96 -32.18
CA ASP A 432 -30.38 -17.29 -32.01
C ASP A 432 -30.09 -17.55 -30.52
N LEU A 433 -31.16 -17.82 -29.77
CA LEU A 433 -31.06 -18.00 -28.31
C LEU A 433 -30.26 -19.24 -27.92
N ILE A 434 -30.21 -20.26 -28.77
CA ILE A 434 -29.38 -21.45 -28.56
C ILE A 434 -27.90 -21.11 -28.67
N LYS A 435 -27.50 -20.31 -29.68
CA LYS A 435 -26.15 -19.77 -29.77
C LYS A 435 -25.77 -18.97 -28.52
N PHE A 436 -26.63 -18.06 -28.07
CA PHE A 436 -26.37 -17.27 -26.86
C PHE A 436 -26.26 -18.12 -25.60
N ALA A 437 -27.13 -19.13 -25.42
CA ALA A 437 -27.02 -20.08 -24.31
C ALA A 437 -25.69 -20.84 -24.32
N ASN A 438 -25.19 -21.23 -25.51
CA ASN A 438 -23.89 -21.90 -25.63
C ASN A 438 -22.71 -20.98 -25.29
N ILE A 439 -22.80 -19.68 -25.59
CA ILE A 439 -21.80 -18.69 -25.17
C ILE A 439 -21.81 -18.54 -23.65
N VAL A 440 -22.98 -18.43 -23.03
CA VAL A 440 -23.11 -18.37 -21.55
C VAL A 440 -22.57 -19.65 -20.90
N LYS A 441 -22.85 -20.82 -21.47
CA LYS A 441 -22.29 -22.10 -21.02
C LYS A 441 -20.75 -22.09 -21.05
N LYS A 442 -20.16 -21.60 -22.14
CA LYS A 442 -18.71 -21.47 -22.27
C LYS A 442 -18.14 -20.53 -21.20
N LEU A 443 -18.76 -19.36 -21.02
CA LEU A 443 -18.37 -18.41 -19.97
C LEU A 443 -18.42 -19.05 -18.58
N ARG A 444 -19.47 -19.83 -18.28
CA ARG A 444 -19.58 -20.57 -17.01
C ARG A 444 -18.45 -21.57 -16.79
N ILE A 445 -18.04 -22.30 -17.83
CA ILE A 445 -16.90 -23.24 -17.75
C ILE A 445 -15.60 -22.48 -17.48
N GLU A 446 -15.40 -21.34 -18.14
CA GLU A 446 -14.24 -20.48 -17.88
C GLU A 446 -14.21 -19.97 -16.44
N PHE A 447 -15.34 -19.52 -15.89
CA PHE A 447 -15.43 -19.17 -14.46
C PHE A 447 -15.11 -20.37 -13.56
N ALA A 448 -15.67 -21.54 -13.87
CA ALA A 448 -15.39 -22.78 -13.14
C ALA A 448 -13.89 -23.08 -13.08
N ASP A 449 -13.20 -22.91 -14.22
CA ASP A 449 -11.79 -23.22 -14.39
C ASP A 449 -10.83 -22.18 -13.82
N ASN A 450 -11.09 -20.89 -14.04
CA ASN A 450 -10.19 -19.81 -13.61
C ASN A 450 -10.19 -19.67 -12.07
N PHE A 451 -11.35 -19.84 -11.40
CA PHE A 451 -11.49 -19.66 -9.95
C PHE A 451 -11.23 -20.93 -9.12
N LYS A 452 -10.50 -21.92 -9.67
CA LYS A 452 -10.18 -23.18 -8.96
C LYS A 452 -9.26 -22.97 -7.76
N ASP A 453 -8.33 -22.02 -7.85
CA ASP A 453 -7.38 -21.71 -6.78
C ASP A 453 -8.08 -21.11 -5.56
N VAL A 454 -8.98 -20.14 -5.77
CA VAL A 454 -9.78 -19.53 -4.70
C VAL A 454 -10.68 -20.55 -4.01
N ARG A 455 -11.26 -21.48 -4.79
CA ARG A 455 -12.08 -22.57 -4.25
C ARG A 455 -11.32 -23.54 -3.34
N LYS A 456 -10.01 -23.71 -3.52
CA LYS A 456 -9.20 -24.55 -2.61
C LYS A 456 -9.22 -24.01 -1.18
N MET A 457 -9.32 -22.68 -1.04
CA MET A 457 -9.36 -21.99 0.26
C MET A 457 -10.78 -21.88 0.84
N GLN A 458 -11.80 -22.39 0.14
CA GLN A 458 -13.20 -22.28 0.56
C GLN A 458 -13.41 -22.86 1.97
N THR A 459 -12.73 -23.95 2.31
CA THR A 459 -12.91 -24.62 3.60
C THR A 459 -12.43 -23.71 4.74
N GLU A 460 -11.23 -23.15 4.61
CA GLU A 460 -10.61 -22.23 5.57
C GLU A 460 -11.41 -20.94 5.69
N ILE A 461 -11.85 -20.36 4.56
CA ILE A 461 -12.72 -19.17 4.51
C ILE A 461 -14.07 -19.45 5.19
N SER A 462 -14.68 -20.60 4.91
CA SER A 462 -15.95 -21.00 5.52
C SER A 462 -15.81 -21.20 7.02
N LEU A 463 -14.69 -21.74 7.47
CA LEU A 463 -14.45 -21.93 8.89
C LEU A 463 -14.39 -20.58 9.65
N MET A 464 -13.87 -19.53 9.03
CA MET A 464 -13.80 -18.21 9.65
C MET A 464 -15.12 -17.43 9.57
N THR A 465 -15.93 -17.66 8.53
CA THR A 465 -17.19 -16.93 8.31
C THR A 465 -18.40 -17.59 8.96
N VAL A 466 -18.39 -18.92 9.11
CA VAL A 466 -19.45 -19.69 9.77
C VAL A 466 -18.90 -20.73 10.78
N PRO A 467 -18.03 -20.33 11.72
CA PRO A 467 -17.32 -21.26 12.62
C PRO A 467 -18.26 -22.12 13.47
N PHE A 468 -19.41 -21.56 13.88
CA PHE A 468 -20.37 -22.20 14.77
C PHE A 468 -21.26 -23.25 14.07
N THR A 469 -21.47 -23.12 12.75
CA THR A 469 -22.44 -23.94 12.00
C THR A 469 -21.80 -24.84 10.95
N MET A 470 -20.49 -24.73 10.70
CA MET A 470 -19.79 -25.59 9.75
C MET A 470 -19.99 -27.08 10.09
N PRO A 471 -20.20 -28.01 9.15
CA PRO A 471 -20.25 -29.43 9.50
C PRO A 471 -18.88 -29.92 10.01
N LEU A 472 -18.81 -30.60 11.17
CA LEU A 472 -17.53 -31.11 11.73
C LEU A 472 -16.72 -31.97 10.75
N PRO A 473 -17.33 -32.84 9.90
CA PRO A 473 -16.58 -33.59 8.88
C PRO A 473 -15.88 -32.72 7.83
N LYS A 474 -16.30 -31.45 7.67
CA LYS A 474 -15.67 -30.48 6.76
C LYS A 474 -14.57 -29.65 7.44
N VAL A 475 -14.44 -29.73 8.78
CA VAL A 475 -13.40 -28.99 9.52
C VAL A 475 -12.08 -29.77 9.42
N PRO A 476 -10.95 -29.11 9.11
CA PRO A 476 -9.64 -29.75 9.10
C PRO A 476 -9.35 -30.45 10.42
N LEU A 477 -8.81 -31.69 10.37
CA LEU A 477 -8.59 -32.54 11.56
C LEU A 477 -7.93 -31.82 12.75
N PRO A 478 -6.87 -31.01 12.56
CA PRO A 478 -6.23 -30.33 13.68
C PRO A 478 -7.16 -29.34 14.42
N LEU A 479 -8.14 -28.76 13.71
CA LEU A 479 -9.03 -27.71 14.22
C LEU A 479 -10.32 -28.26 14.85
N GLN A 480 -10.62 -29.55 14.70
CA GLN A 480 -11.94 -30.08 15.09
C GLN A 480 -12.26 -29.88 16.58
N ASN A 481 -11.30 -30.14 17.47
CA ASN A 481 -11.50 -29.96 18.92
C ASN A 481 -11.74 -28.50 19.30
N GLU A 482 -10.94 -27.57 18.75
CA GLU A 482 -11.10 -26.13 19.02
C GLU A 482 -12.45 -25.61 18.48
N VAL A 483 -12.91 -26.13 17.35
CA VAL A 483 -14.22 -25.78 16.77
C VAL A 483 -15.37 -26.33 17.61
N ILE A 484 -15.22 -27.51 18.22
CA ILE A 484 -16.18 -28.04 19.19
C ILE A 484 -16.24 -27.12 20.42
N ASP A 485 -15.08 -26.75 20.98
CA ASP A 485 -15.00 -25.84 22.13
C ASP A 485 -15.58 -24.46 21.83
N LEU A 486 -15.39 -23.97 20.60
CA LEU A 486 -15.94 -22.71 20.14
C LEU A 486 -17.48 -22.78 20.04
N ARG A 487 -18.05 -23.87 19.52
CA ARG A 487 -19.51 -24.08 19.46
C ARG A 487 -20.19 -24.16 20.81
N CYS A 488 -19.46 -24.62 21.81
CA CYS A 488 -19.94 -24.66 23.18
C CYS A 488 -19.89 -23.28 23.85
N ASP A 489 -19.18 -22.30 23.27
CA ASP A 489 -19.09 -20.94 23.80
C ASP A 489 -20.29 -20.07 23.37
N LYS A 490 -21.34 -20.06 24.20
CA LYS A 490 -22.57 -19.28 23.95
C LYS A 490 -22.36 -17.77 23.94
N VAL A 491 -21.32 -17.27 24.61
CA VAL A 491 -21.01 -15.84 24.62
C VAL A 491 -20.42 -15.42 23.27
N LEU A 492 -19.46 -16.19 22.75
CA LEU A 492 -18.90 -15.93 21.43
C LEU A 492 -19.92 -16.18 20.33
N GLU A 493 -20.73 -17.24 20.42
CA GLU A 493 -21.78 -17.57 19.44
C GLU A 493 -22.83 -16.45 19.31
N SER A 494 -23.28 -15.89 20.44
CA SER A 494 -24.30 -14.82 20.44
C SER A 494 -23.76 -13.48 19.93
N ARG A 495 -22.47 -13.20 20.13
CA ARG A 495 -21.83 -11.94 19.72
C ARG A 495 -21.40 -11.95 18.25
N PHE A 496 -21.02 -13.11 17.72
CA PHE A 496 -20.44 -13.27 16.38
C PHE A 496 -21.23 -12.59 15.25
N PRO A 497 -22.57 -12.70 15.14
CA PRO A 497 -23.33 -12.09 14.04
C PRO A 497 -23.26 -10.56 13.98
N THR A 498 -22.90 -9.91 15.09
CA THR A 498 -22.84 -8.45 15.22
C THR A 498 -21.43 -7.88 15.14
N MET A 499 -20.42 -8.74 14.99
CA MET A 499 -19.01 -8.37 15.04
C MET A 499 -18.35 -8.45 13.68
N LYS A 500 -17.30 -7.65 13.49
CA LYS A 500 -16.37 -7.85 12.38
C LYS A 500 -15.49 -9.06 12.64
N LEU A 501 -15.04 -9.72 11.56
CA LEU A 501 -14.19 -10.90 11.67
C LEU A 501 -12.91 -10.61 12.47
N VAL A 502 -12.27 -9.46 12.25
CA VAL A 502 -11.06 -9.05 13.00
C VAL A 502 -11.33 -8.93 14.50
N GLU A 503 -12.45 -8.32 14.89
CA GLU A 503 -12.85 -8.19 16.29
C GLU A 503 -13.10 -9.56 16.92
N PHE A 504 -13.79 -10.45 16.21
CA PHE A 504 -13.98 -11.83 16.65
C PHE A 504 -12.64 -12.55 16.88
N CYS A 505 -11.68 -12.39 15.95
CA CYS A 505 -10.36 -13.01 16.06
C CYS A 505 -9.57 -12.50 17.29
N THR A 506 -9.75 -11.22 17.68
CA THR A 506 -9.10 -10.66 18.88
C THR A 506 -9.62 -11.30 20.18
N LEU A 507 -10.86 -11.80 20.18
CA LEU A 507 -11.48 -12.44 21.35
C LEU A 507 -11.08 -13.90 21.53
N LEU A 508 -10.47 -14.53 20.51
CA LEU A 508 -9.96 -15.89 20.62
C LEU A 508 -8.71 -15.91 21.54
N SER A 509 -8.84 -16.56 22.69
CA SER A 509 -7.72 -16.81 23.61
C SER A 509 -6.67 -17.69 22.93
N ALA A 510 -5.38 -17.32 23.05
CA ALA A 510 -4.29 -18.14 22.53
C ALA A 510 -4.12 -19.47 23.31
N GLU A 511 -4.57 -19.49 24.58
CA GLU A 511 -4.51 -20.68 25.42
C GLU A 511 -5.61 -21.68 25.07
N ARG A 512 -6.81 -21.18 24.71
CA ARG A 512 -7.98 -22.02 24.43
C ARG A 512 -8.14 -22.35 22.95
N PHE A 513 -7.72 -21.45 22.06
CA PHE A 513 -7.91 -21.58 20.61
C PHE A 513 -6.61 -21.33 19.83
N PRO A 514 -5.49 -22.03 20.14
CA PRO A 514 -4.20 -21.74 19.54
C PRO A 514 -4.18 -21.89 18.01
N GLN A 515 -4.84 -22.90 17.45
CA GLN A 515 -4.84 -23.16 16.01
C GLN A 515 -5.82 -22.28 15.27
N LEU A 516 -7.02 -22.03 15.81
CA LEU A 516 -7.97 -21.05 15.25
C LEU A 516 -7.39 -19.64 15.31
N LYS A 517 -6.63 -19.29 16.35
CA LYS A 517 -5.91 -18.01 16.40
C LYS A 517 -4.77 -17.95 15.38
N GLY A 518 -4.08 -19.06 15.13
CA GLY A 518 -3.14 -19.19 14.01
C GLY A 518 -3.82 -18.98 12.64
N LEU A 519 -4.96 -19.62 12.40
CA LEU A 519 -5.77 -19.45 11.19
C LEU A 519 -6.34 -18.02 11.09
N SER A 520 -6.64 -17.39 12.23
CA SER A 520 -7.13 -16.01 12.29
C SER A 520 -6.11 -15.00 11.74
N ARG A 521 -4.81 -15.32 11.84
CA ARG A 521 -3.70 -14.54 11.28
C ARG A 521 -3.51 -14.77 9.78
N LEU A 522 -4.20 -15.76 9.22
CA LEU A 522 -4.30 -16.05 7.79
C LEU A 522 -5.63 -15.59 7.18
N THR A 523 -6.50 -14.95 7.99
CA THR A 523 -7.92 -14.73 7.66
C THR A 523 -8.19 -13.99 6.38
N ASP A 524 -9.44 -14.16 5.93
CA ASP A 524 -10.19 -13.47 4.90
C ASP A 524 -9.71 -12.06 4.52
N GLU A 525 -9.38 -11.23 5.51
CA GLU A 525 -8.85 -9.88 5.35
C GLU A 525 -7.39 -9.82 4.83
N HIS A 526 -6.53 -10.78 5.19
CA HIS A 526 -5.18 -10.96 4.63
C HIS A 526 -5.21 -11.41 3.17
N LEU A 527 -6.11 -12.33 2.86
CA LEU A 527 -6.43 -12.79 1.51
C LEU A 527 -7.09 -11.69 0.64
N THR A 528 -7.69 -10.69 1.28
CA THR A 528 -8.26 -9.53 0.61
C THR A 528 -7.19 -8.58 0.08
N ALA A 529 -6.06 -8.40 0.78
CA ALA A 529 -4.93 -7.62 0.23
C ALA A 529 -4.19 -8.35 -0.88
N GLN A 530 -4.14 -9.68 -0.79
CA GLN A 530 -3.66 -10.51 -1.88
C GLN A 530 -4.40 -10.19 -3.19
N LEU A 531 -5.68 -9.84 -3.12
CA LEU A 531 -6.52 -9.56 -4.28
C LEU A 531 -6.70 -8.08 -4.61
N ARG A 532 -6.10 -7.18 -3.82
CA ARG A 532 -6.28 -5.72 -3.94
C ARG A 532 -4.98 -5.01 -4.20
N VAL A 533 -4.95 -4.28 -5.31
CA VAL A 533 -3.91 -3.28 -5.58
C VAL A 533 -4.40 -1.92 -5.06
N MET A 534 -4.26 -1.64 -3.76
CA MET A 534 -4.67 -0.35 -3.19
C MET A 534 -3.56 0.70 -3.31
N ALA A 535 -3.79 1.77 -4.09
CA ALA A 535 -2.89 2.90 -4.28
C ALA A 535 -2.71 3.84 -3.05
N ARG A 536 -3.29 3.53 -1.88
CA ARG A 536 -3.22 4.41 -0.70
C ARG A 536 -2.63 3.67 0.50
N ASN A 537 -1.46 4.13 0.94
CA ASN A 537 -0.91 3.75 2.25
C ASN A 537 -1.82 4.29 3.34
N SER A 538 -2.11 3.47 4.37
CA SER A 538 -2.81 3.92 5.57
C SER A 538 -2.01 4.92 6.41
N LEU A 539 -0.72 5.06 6.11
CA LEU A 539 0.19 6.01 6.74
C LEU A 539 -0.01 7.46 6.26
N GLN A 540 0.19 8.40 7.18
CA GLN A 540 0.20 9.83 6.92
C GLN A 540 1.61 10.39 7.15
N PRO A 541 2.07 11.35 6.33
CA PRO A 541 3.37 11.98 6.54
C PRO A 541 3.41 12.69 7.89
N ASP A 542 4.53 12.55 8.61
CA ASP A 542 4.78 13.34 9.82
C ASP A 542 5.41 14.68 9.43
N PHE A 543 4.56 15.66 9.15
CA PHE A 543 5.02 17.00 8.78
C PHE A 543 5.88 17.65 9.86
N ASN A 544 5.63 17.37 11.14
CA ASN A 544 6.43 17.94 12.23
C ASN A 544 7.87 17.43 12.16
N ASN A 545 8.06 16.11 11.99
CA ASN A 545 9.38 15.53 11.83
C ASN A 545 10.09 16.06 10.56
N LEU A 546 9.38 16.13 9.43
CA LEU A 546 9.92 16.65 8.17
C LEU A 546 10.41 18.10 8.28
N ILE A 547 9.67 18.94 9.01
CA ILE A 547 10.06 20.32 9.27
C ILE A 547 11.31 20.38 10.16
N LEU A 548 11.39 19.54 11.20
CA LEU A 548 12.55 19.47 12.08
C LEU A 548 13.82 19.05 11.30
N GLU A 549 13.71 18.06 10.43
CA GLU A 549 14.81 17.60 9.58
C GLU A 549 15.30 18.71 8.63
N LYS A 550 14.38 19.43 7.98
CA LYS A 550 14.75 20.53 7.08
C LYS A 550 15.39 21.71 7.81
N ASN A 551 14.91 22.04 9.00
CA ASN A 551 15.52 23.09 9.81
C ASN A 551 16.92 22.68 10.31
N ALA A 552 17.20 21.38 10.47
CA ALA A 552 18.52 20.86 10.83
C ALA A 552 19.51 20.77 9.64
N GLN A 553 19.04 20.69 8.39
CA GLN A 553 19.85 20.54 7.18
C GLN A 553 20.47 21.85 6.64
N VAL A 554 20.32 22.99 7.30
CA VAL A 554 20.88 24.30 6.86
C VAL A 554 22.40 24.42 7.15
N SER A 555 23.18 23.38 6.89
CA SER A 555 24.65 23.42 6.83
C SER A 555 25.13 22.51 5.69
N PRO A 556 26.04 22.98 4.81
CA PRO A 556 26.03 22.53 3.43
C PRO A 556 26.81 21.24 3.23
N THR A 557 26.20 20.25 2.59
CA THR A 557 26.86 19.41 1.57
C THR A 557 25.85 18.81 0.60
N HIS A 558 26.29 18.77 -0.66
CA HIS A 558 25.60 18.34 -1.89
C HIS A 558 24.66 17.12 -1.76
N SER A 559 23.42 17.27 -2.23
CA SER A 559 22.54 16.17 -2.60
C SER A 559 22.46 16.03 -4.12
N GLY A 560 22.87 14.86 -4.64
CA GLY A 560 22.68 14.48 -6.03
C GLY A 560 21.20 14.31 -6.39
N ARG A 561 20.82 14.81 -7.57
CA ARG A 561 19.47 14.75 -8.13
C ARG A 561 19.07 13.31 -8.45
N PHE A 562 18.10 12.77 -7.71
CA PHE A 562 17.26 11.64 -8.13
C PHE A 562 15.84 11.87 -7.59
N GLY A 563 15.02 12.64 -8.31
CA GLY A 563 13.67 13.00 -7.82
C GLY A 563 12.61 13.35 -8.88
N LEU A 564 12.96 13.47 -10.16
CA LEU A 564 12.00 13.94 -11.18
C LEU A 564 11.15 12.83 -11.82
N LYS A 565 11.32 11.57 -11.40
CA LYS A 565 10.66 10.43 -12.02
C LYS A 565 9.54 9.84 -11.15
N ILE A 566 9.56 9.96 -9.82
CA ILE A 566 8.66 9.17 -8.95
C ILE A 566 7.22 9.72 -8.94
N ALA A 567 7.00 11.03 -8.95
CA ALA A 567 5.63 11.56 -8.81
C ALA A 567 4.77 11.44 -10.09
N THR A 568 5.36 11.62 -11.28
CA THR A 568 4.68 11.33 -12.55
C THR A 568 4.53 9.82 -12.77
N LYS A 569 5.45 9.01 -12.23
CA LYS A 569 5.38 7.54 -12.28
C LYS A 569 4.36 6.95 -11.32
N VAL A 570 4.22 7.49 -10.11
CA VAL A 570 3.13 7.17 -9.19
C VAL A 570 1.82 7.67 -9.76
N LYS A 571 1.76 8.80 -10.50
CA LYS A 571 0.54 9.18 -11.22
C LYS A 571 0.16 8.19 -12.32
N ASN A 572 1.09 7.70 -13.15
CA ASN A 572 0.77 6.72 -14.19
C ASN A 572 0.62 5.30 -13.66
N LEU A 573 1.29 4.94 -12.57
CA LEU A 573 1.10 3.67 -11.89
C LEU A 573 -0.21 3.70 -11.10
N ILE A 574 -0.54 4.76 -10.37
CA ILE A 574 -1.88 4.95 -9.78
C ILE A 574 -2.92 5.07 -10.90
N PHE A 575 -2.64 5.65 -12.07
CA PHE A 575 -3.57 5.70 -13.21
C PHE A 575 -3.59 4.39 -14.03
N ARG A 576 -2.65 3.46 -13.81
CA ARG A 576 -2.59 2.10 -14.39
C ARG A 576 -2.96 1.01 -13.40
N ILE A 577 -2.93 1.29 -12.09
CA ILE A 577 -3.42 0.47 -10.96
C ILE A 577 -4.86 0.86 -10.71
N ASN A 578 -5.13 2.15 -10.55
CA ASN A 578 -6.47 2.66 -10.81
C ASN A 578 -6.81 2.52 -12.29
N GLY A 579 -5.90 2.25 -13.25
CA GLY A 579 -6.23 1.99 -14.67
C GLY A 579 -6.58 0.54 -14.99
N PHE A 580 -5.95 -0.40 -14.30
CA PHE A 580 -6.30 -1.81 -14.25
C PHE A 580 -7.59 -1.98 -13.45
N LEU A 581 -7.79 -1.16 -12.40
CA LEU A 581 -9.08 -1.00 -11.71
C LEU A 581 -10.06 -0.10 -12.51
N CYS A 582 -9.61 0.85 -13.35
CA CYS A 582 -10.44 1.73 -14.20
C CYS A 582 -10.70 1.16 -15.59
N LEU A 583 -10.24 -0.06 -15.90
CA LEU A 583 -10.86 -0.76 -17.01
C LEU A 583 -12.31 -1.15 -16.66
N ILE A 584 -12.71 -1.07 -15.37
CA ILE A 584 -14.09 -1.37 -14.93
C ILE A 584 -14.63 -0.44 -13.79
N SER A 585 -14.03 0.71 -13.47
CA SER A 585 -14.74 1.74 -12.68
C SER A 585 -14.24 3.17 -12.93
N VAL A 586 -15.11 4.01 -13.50
CA VAL A 586 -14.97 5.46 -13.61
C VAL A 586 -15.89 6.07 -12.57
N ASP A 587 -15.34 6.88 -11.67
CA ASP A 587 -15.98 8.07 -11.12
C ASP A 587 -14.91 9.12 -10.78
N ASP A 588 -14.97 10.24 -11.50
CA ASP A 588 -14.97 11.59 -10.93
C ASP A 588 -15.61 12.51 -12.00
N THR A 589 -16.82 12.99 -11.67
CA THR A 589 -17.77 13.87 -12.41
C THR A 589 -18.49 13.34 -13.63
#